data_AF-A0A6C0DC28-F1
#
_entry.id   AF-A0A6C0DC28-F1
#
_cell.length_a   1.000
_cell.length_b   1.000
_cell.length_c   1.000
_cell.angle_alpha   90.00
_cell.angle_beta   90.00
_cell.angle_gamma   90.00
#
_symmetry.space_group_name_H-M   'P 1'
#
loop_
_entity.id
_entity.type
_entity.pdbx_description
1 polymer ?
#
loop_
_entity_poly.entity_id
_entity_poly.type
_entity_poly.pdbx_seq_one_letter_code
_entity_poly.pdbx_strand_id
1 'polypeptide(L)'
;MNTESIIFKNKSGFPIIVCTWIKKSEGLSETKDVYVKDNEEVSLISSTGEWYLETMFEDYKDIHLWESHGYKICEVGKFRSKPCASNNYSWMYHEDFNAVHNNGTITFTCNKLI
;
A
#
# COMPACT_ATOMS: atom_id res chain seq x y z
N MET A 1 -14.93 -17.56 -7.84
CA MET A 1 -13.51 -17.17 -7.85
C MET A 1 -13.40 -15.93 -6.98
N ASN A 2 -12.57 -16.00 -5.94
CA ASN A 2 -12.64 -15.07 -4.81
C ASN A 2 -11.84 -13.80 -5.10
N THR A 3 -12.44 -12.65 -4.83
CA THR A 3 -11.74 -11.39 -4.62
C THR A 3 -11.58 -11.17 -3.12
N GLU A 4 -10.45 -10.64 -2.72
CA GLU A 4 -10.16 -10.30 -1.33
C GLU A 4 -10.28 -8.79 -1.16
N SER A 5 -10.75 -8.34 0.00
CA SER A 5 -10.87 -6.93 0.33
C SER A 5 -10.22 -6.59 1.66
N ILE A 6 -9.73 -5.37 1.77
CA ILE A 6 -9.09 -4.86 2.97
C ILE A 6 -9.29 -3.35 3.06
N ILE A 7 -9.37 -2.84 4.29
CA ILE A 7 -9.34 -1.40 4.53
C ILE A 7 -7.89 -0.98 4.65
N PHE A 8 -7.48 0.02 3.87
CA PHE A 8 -6.15 0.61 3.96
C PHE A 8 -6.27 2.02 4.52
N LYS A 9 -5.55 2.29 5.61
CA LYS A 9 -5.48 3.58 6.28
C LYS A 9 -4.07 4.13 6.14
N ASN A 10 -3.93 5.26 5.48
CA ASN A 10 -2.67 5.97 5.39
C ASN A 10 -2.55 6.97 6.54
N LYS A 11 -1.54 6.80 7.38
CA LYS A 11 -1.18 7.66 8.52
C LYS A 11 0.32 7.95 8.49
N SER A 12 0.90 7.98 7.29
CA SER A 12 2.34 8.12 7.12
C SER A 12 2.83 9.56 7.07
N GLY A 13 1.95 10.55 6.95
CA GLY A 13 2.33 11.94 6.65
C GLY A 13 2.60 12.19 5.16
N PHE A 14 2.55 11.14 4.32
CA PHE A 14 2.85 11.21 2.89
C PHE A 14 1.70 10.60 2.08
N PRO A 15 1.43 11.08 0.85
CA PRO A 15 0.64 10.30 -0.11
C PRO A 15 1.40 9.02 -0.50
N ILE A 16 0.65 7.99 -0.88
CA ILE A 16 1.20 6.70 -1.34
C ILE A 16 0.33 6.18 -2.50
N ILE A 17 0.91 5.39 -3.40
CA ILE A 17 0.17 4.60 -4.38
C ILE A 17 0.08 3.17 -3.87
N VAL A 18 -1.13 2.61 -3.91
CA VAL A 18 -1.35 1.19 -3.65
C VAL A 18 -1.71 0.47 -4.95
N CYS A 19 -0.80 -0.36 -5.45
CA CYS A 19 -0.98 -1.17 -6.64
C CYS A 19 -1.51 -2.57 -6.28
N THR A 20 -2.44 -3.09 -7.07
CA THR A 20 -2.96 -4.46 -6.94
C THR A 20 -3.44 -5.01 -8.28
N TRP A 21 -3.60 -6.32 -8.35
CA TRP A 21 -4.34 -6.97 -9.45
C TRP A 21 -5.83 -6.93 -9.17
N ILE A 22 -6.62 -6.54 -10.18
CA ILE A 22 -8.08 -6.64 -10.17
C ILE A 22 -8.54 -7.59 -11.28
N LYS A 23 -9.60 -8.32 -11.02
CA LYS A 23 -10.19 -9.22 -12.02
C LYS A 23 -11.03 -8.41 -13.00
N LYS A 24 -10.78 -8.58 -14.30
CA LYS A 24 -11.59 -7.97 -15.37
C LYS A 24 -12.60 -8.95 -15.94
N SER A 25 -12.16 -10.17 -16.23
CA SER A 25 -13.01 -11.27 -16.72
C SER A 25 -12.39 -12.62 -16.38
N GLU A 26 -12.98 -13.72 -16.86
CA GLU A 26 -12.44 -15.06 -16.61
C GLU A 26 -11.03 -15.22 -17.21
N GLY A 27 -10.07 -15.60 -16.38
CA GLY A 27 -8.66 -15.75 -16.79
C GLY A 27 -7.90 -14.43 -17.04
N LEU A 28 -8.54 -13.27 -16.91
CA LEU A 28 -7.94 -11.97 -17.20
C LEU A 28 -7.97 -11.04 -15.99
N SER A 29 -6.79 -10.55 -15.60
CA SER A 29 -6.60 -9.53 -14.57
C SER A 29 -5.80 -8.35 -15.13
N GLU A 30 -5.99 -7.18 -14.55
CA GLU A 30 -5.22 -5.97 -14.84
C GLU A 30 -4.69 -5.37 -13.53
N THR A 31 -3.60 -4.62 -13.61
CA THR A 31 -3.12 -3.85 -12.46
C THR A 31 -4.00 -2.62 -12.28
N LYS A 32 -4.19 -2.22 -11.02
CA LYS A 32 -4.88 -1.00 -10.65
C LYS A 32 -4.09 -0.31 -9.56
N ASP A 33 -3.86 0.97 -9.79
CA ASP A 33 -3.18 1.86 -8.87
C ASP A 33 -4.21 2.73 -8.17
N VAL A 34 -4.08 2.85 -6.85
CA VAL A 34 -4.95 3.68 -6.03
C VAL A 34 -4.08 4.68 -5.29
N TYR A 35 -4.22 5.95 -5.66
CA TYR A 35 -3.60 7.04 -4.93
C TYR A 35 -4.33 7.27 -3.60
N VAL A 36 -3.60 7.22 -2.49
CA VAL A 36 -4.14 7.37 -1.14
C VAL A 36 -3.39 8.50 -0.44
N LYS A 37 -4.09 9.59 -0.16
CA LYS A 37 -3.55 10.75 0.55
C LYS A 37 -3.23 10.40 2.00
N ASP A 38 -2.39 11.21 2.62
CA ASP A 38 -2.23 11.13 4.07
C ASP A 38 -3.58 11.33 4.78
N ASN A 39 -3.76 10.62 5.89
CA ASN A 39 -5.00 10.52 6.66
C ASN A 39 -6.22 9.94 5.93
N GLU A 40 -6.08 9.46 4.70
CA GLU A 40 -7.15 8.83 3.93
C GLU A 40 -7.33 7.35 4.29
N GLU A 41 -8.58 6.90 4.18
CA GLU A 41 -8.98 5.51 4.34
C GLU A 41 -9.72 5.04 3.09
N VAL A 42 -9.26 3.93 2.51
CA VAL A 42 -9.83 3.37 1.28
C VAL A 42 -10.09 1.88 1.40
N SER A 43 -11.18 1.41 0.79
CA SER A 43 -11.42 -0.02 0.61
C SER A 43 -10.75 -0.49 -0.66
N LEU A 44 -9.84 -1.44 -0.54
CA LEU A 44 -9.08 -2.00 -1.66
C LEU A 44 -9.58 -3.40 -1.96
N ILE A 45 -9.65 -3.72 -3.26
CA ILE A 45 -10.06 -5.03 -3.76
C ILE A 45 -8.91 -5.61 -4.57
N SER A 46 -8.62 -6.88 -4.35
CA SER A 46 -7.57 -7.62 -5.06
C SER A 46 -8.08 -8.97 -5.55
N SER A 47 -7.66 -9.38 -6.75
CA SER A 47 -7.87 -10.75 -7.24
C SER A 47 -6.84 -11.74 -6.69
N THR A 48 -5.73 -11.26 -6.13
CA THR A 48 -4.66 -12.09 -5.55
C THR A 48 -4.63 -12.03 -4.03
N GLY A 49 -5.24 -11.00 -3.43
CA GLY A 49 -5.12 -10.71 -2.00
C GLY A 49 -3.76 -10.12 -1.62
N GLU A 50 -3.06 -9.54 -2.60
CA GLU A 50 -1.76 -8.88 -2.43
C GLU A 50 -1.82 -7.45 -2.95
N TRP A 51 -1.20 -6.54 -2.21
CA TRP A 51 -1.09 -5.12 -2.52
C TRP A 51 0.34 -4.65 -2.33
N TYR A 52 0.77 -3.74 -3.19
CA TYR A 52 2.11 -3.17 -3.22
C TYR A 52 2.01 -1.67 -2.92
N LEU A 53 2.85 -1.19 -2.00
CA LEU A 53 2.97 0.22 -1.65
C LEU A 53 4.12 0.80 -2.46
N GLU A 54 3.85 1.85 -3.22
CA GLU A 54 4.84 2.48 -4.08
C GLU A 54 4.68 4.00 -4.10
N THR A 55 5.74 4.66 -4.56
CA THR A 55 5.84 6.13 -4.62
C THR A 55 6.12 6.63 -6.02
N MET A 56 5.78 5.83 -7.04
CA MET A 56 5.94 6.21 -8.45
C MET A 56 4.84 7.19 -8.89
N PHE A 57 4.87 8.39 -8.31
CA PHE A 57 3.90 9.45 -8.58
C PHE A 57 4.09 10.06 -9.97
N GLU A 58 2.98 10.46 -10.60
CA GLU A 58 3.01 11.30 -11.80
C GLU A 58 3.11 12.80 -11.45
N ASP A 59 2.60 13.22 -10.28
CA ASP A 59 2.62 14.61 -9.83
C ASP A 59 3.97 14.97 -9.18
N TYR A 60 4.65 15.95 -9.76
CA TYR A 60 5.91 16.50 -9.26
C TYR A 60 5.86 16.99 -7.80
N LYS A 61 4.69 17.42 -7.31
CA LYS A 61 4.56 17.86 -5.91
C LYS A 61 4.76 16.72 -4.93
N ASP A 62 4.21 15.54 -5.25
CA ASP A 62 4.31 14.37 -4.39
C ASP A 62 5.72 13.78 -4.45
N ILE A 63 6.34 13.78 -5.63
CA ILE A 63 7.77 13.47 -5.82
C ILE A 63 8.63 14.35 -4.91
N HIS A 64 8.46 15.67 -5.01
CA HIS A 64 9.26 16.62 -4.24
C HIS A 64 9.01 16.50 -2.73
N LEU A 65 7.78 16.19 -2.31
CA LEU A 65 7.46 15.93 -0.91
C LEU A 65 8.26 14.74 -0.37
N TRP A 66 8.33 13.63 -1.10
CA TRP A 66 9.12 12.47 -0.69
C TRP A 66 10.63 12.76 -0.70
N GLU A 67 11.14 13.39 -1.76
CA GLU A 67 12.56 13.70 -1.89
C GLU A 67 13.06 14.70 -0.84
N SER A 68 12.24 15.70 -0.49
CA SER A 68 12.58 16.68 0.56
C SER A 68 12.70 16.06 1.96
N HIS A 69 12.14 14.87 2.17
CA HIS A 69 12.27 14.08 3.39
C HIS A 69 13.35 12.98 3.28
N GLY A 70 14.14 13.00 2.20
CA GLY A 70 15.28 12.09 2.00
C GLY A 70 14.90 10.73 1.43
N TYR A 71 13.67 10.55 0.95
CA TYR A 71 13.23 9.32 0.33
C TYR A 71 13.39 9.36 -1.18
N LYS A 72 13.67 8.20 -1.78
CA LYS A 72 13.64 8.02 -3.24
C LYS A 72 12.30 7.41 -3.65
N ILE A 73 11.87 7.72 -4.86
CA ILE A 73 10.73 7.03 -5.49
C ILE A 73 11.08 5.55 -5.68
N CYS A 74 10.28 4.65 -5.10
CA CYS A 74 10.49 3.21 -5.13
C CYS A 74 9.27 2.44 -4.61
N GLU A 75 9.37 1.10 -4.62
CA GLU A 75 8.49 0.22 -3.86
C GLU A 75 8.83 0.36 -2.37
N VAL A 76 7.84 0.75 -1.56
CA VAL A 76 8.01 1.00 -0.12
C VAL A 76 7.75 -0.26 0.69
N GLY A 77 6.82 -1.08 0.23
CA GLY A 77 6.44 -2.31 0.91
C GLY A 77 5.35 -3.07 0.19
N LYS A 78 4.85 -4.12 0.83
CA LYS A 78 3.68 -4.87 0.37
C LYS A 78 2.90 -5.42 1.55
N PHE A 79 1.62 -5.69 1.35
CA PHE A 79 0.76 -6.32 2.35
C PHE A 79 -0.23 -7.29 1.71
N ARG A 80 -0.80 -8.18 2.53
CA ARG A 80 -1.69 -9.26 2.08
C ARG A 80 -2.91 -9.41 2.98
N SER A 81 -3.99 -9.99 2.45
CA SER A 81 -5.22 -10.24 3.21
C SER A 81 -5.11 -11.46 4.12
N LYS A 82 -4.15 -12.34 3.84
CA LYS A 82 -3.87 -13.55 4.60
C LYS A 82 -2.37 -13.61 4.93
N PRO A 83 -2.00 -14.09 6.13
CA PRO A 83 -0.61 -14.16 6.51
C PRO A 83 0.11 -15.27 5.74
N CYS A 84 1.43 -15.12 5.59
CA CYS A 84 2.27 -16.25 5.18
C CYS A 84 2.57 -17.19 6.35
N ALA A 85 3.40 -18.23 6.10
CA ALA A 85 4.02 -18.99 7.19
C ALA A 85 4.78 -18.02 8.11
N SER A 86 4.48 -18.02 9.41
CA SER A 86 4.94 -17.06 10.44
C SER A 86 4.04 -15.85 10.72
N ASN A 87 2.77 -15.85 10.32
CA ASN A 87 1.77 -14.83 10.71
C ASN A 87 2.07 -13.39 10.26
N ASN A 88 2.97 -13.20 9.30
CA ASN A 88 3.29 -11.87 8.76
C ASN A 88 2.32 -11.49 7.64
N TYR A 89 1.75 -10.28 7.76
CA TYR A 89 0.79 -9.71 6.81
C TYR A 89 1.39 -8.61 5.93
N SER A 90 2.55 -8.07 6.32
CA SER A 90 3.19 -6.92 5.68
C SER A 90 4.70 -7.08 5.66
N TRP A 91 5.32 -6.46 4.65
CA TRP A 91 6.76 -6.36 4.48
C TRP A 91 7.08 -4.93 4.06
N MET A 92 7.96 -4.28 4.81
CA MET A 92 8.44 -2.94 4.50
C MET A 92 9.89 -3.04 4.02
N TYR A 93 10.21 -2.37 2.92
CA TYR A 93 11.57 -2.31 2.38
C TYR A 93 12.36 -1.11 2.93
N HIS A 94 11.68 -0.23 3.66
CA HIS A 94 12.26 0.92 4.34
C HIS A 94 11.96 0.84 5.84
N GLU A 95 13.00 0.93 6.67
CA GLU A 95 12.91 0.84 8.14
C GLU A 95 12.10 1.96 8.78
N ASP A 96 12.01 3.10 8.09
CA ASP A 96 11.24 4.26 8.54
C ASP A 96 9.73 4.03 8.47
N PHE A 97 9.27 3.00 7.76
CA PHE A 97 7.85 2.77 7.56
C PHE A 97 7.39 1.47 8.21
N ASN A 98 6.13 1.45 8.61
CA ASN A 98 5.50 0.29 9.21
C ASN A 98 4.09 0.10 8.65
N ALA A 99 3.64 -1.15 8.60
CA ALA A 99 2.28 -1.51 8.22
C ALA A 99 1.75 -2.55 9.20
N VAL A 100 0.72 -2.18 9.96
CA VAL A 100 0.12 -3.05 10.97
C VAL A 100 -1.22 -3.56 10.47
N HIS A 101 -1.40 -4.89 10.49
CA HIS A 101 -2.67 -5.53 10.19
C HIS A 101 -3.49 -5.76 11.46
N ASN A 102 -4.74 -5.27 11.47
CA ASN A 102 -5.70 -5.49 12.54
C ASN A 102 -7.09 -5.72 11.93
N ASN A 103 -7.63 -6.94 12.07
CA ASN A 103 -9.00 -7.30 11.69
C ASN A 103 -9.43 -6.79 10.29
N GLY A 104 -8.64 -7.07 9.24
CA GLY A 104 -8.97 -6.65 7.87
C GLY A 104 -8.70 -5.18 7.59
N THR A 105 -7.95 -4.51 8.46
CA THR A 105 -7.44 -3.16 8.27
C THR A 105 -5.92 -3.18 8.26
N ILE A 106 -5.30 -2.55 7.26
CA ILE A 106 -3.88 -2.19 7.26
C ILE A 106 -3.76 -0.72 7.61
N THR A 107 -2.97 -0.41 8.63
CA THR A 107 -2.59 0.97 8.95
C THR A 107 -1.12 1.15 8.59
N PHE A 108 -0.85 2.06 7.66
CA PHE A 108 0.48 2.40 7.18
C PHE A 108 0.97 3.70 7.84
N THR A 109 2.18 3.67 8.41
CA THR A 109 2.75 4.79 9.18
C THR A 109 4.22 5.02 8.84
N CYS A 110 4.71 6.24 9.08
CA CYS A 110 6.13 6.59 9.05
C CYS A 110 6.62 6.88 10.47
N ASN A 111 7.60 6.14 10.95
CA ASN A 111 8.17 6.20 12.29
C ASN A 111 8.98 7.47 12.55
N LYS A 112 9.43 8.17 11.50
CA LYS A 112 10.18 9.43 11.63
C LYS A 112 9.31 10.66 11.95
N LEU A 113 8.00 10.55 11.76
CA LEU A 113 7.05 11.64 11.97
C LEU A 113 6.19 11.49 13.23
N ILE A 114 6.48 10.47 14.06
CA ILE A 114 5.81 10.18 15.33
C ILE A 114 6.70 10.64 16.49
#